data_AF-A0A2G9ZXS5-F1
#
_entry.id   AF-A0A2G9ZXS5-F1
#
_cell.length_a   1.000
_cell.length_b   1.000
_cell.length_c   1.000
_cell.angle_alpha   90.00
_cell.angle_beta   90.00
_cell.angle_gamma   90.00
#
_symmetry.space_group_name_H-M   'P 1'
#
loop_
_entity.id
_entity.type
_entity.pdbx_description
1 polymer ?
#
loop_
_entity_poly.entity_id
_entity_poly.type
_entity_poly.pdbx_seq_one_letter_code
_entity_poly.pdbx_strand_id
1 'polypeptide(L)' 'MRHAMEHPIYHVTEFEIVAPYTLWVKFNDDTEQTIDFEPILHGEIYSPLRDLTFFNQVRLD' A
#
# COMPACT_ATOMS: atom_id res chain seq x y z
N MET A 1 -16.24 -32.40 2.72
CA MET A 1 -15.82 -31.46 1.66
C MET A 1 -15.07 -30.34 2.35
N ARG A 2 -13.75 -30.26 2.18
CA ARG A 2 -12.97 -29.14 2.72
C ARG A 2 -13.08 -28.02 1.68
N HIS A 3 -13.75 -26.93 2.02
CA HIS A 3 -13.54 -25.68 1.28
C HIS A 3 -12.08 -25.32 1.51
N ALA A 4 -11.22 -25.53 0.52
CA ALA A 4 -9.98 -24.77 0.46
C ALA A 4 -10.45 -23.32 0.40
N MET A 5 -10.20 -22.55 1.45
CA MET A 5 -10.40 -21.11 1.36
C MET A 5 -9.40 -20.63 0.32
N GLU A 6 -9.87 -20.42 -0.90
CA GLU A 6 -9.20 -19.59 -1.88
C GLU A 6 -9.09 -18.22 -1.21
N HIS A 7 -7.95 -17.94 -0.59
CA HIS A 7 -7.56 -16.61 -0.18
C HIS A 7 -6.71 -16.06 -1.33
N PRO A 8 -7.33 -15.53 -2.41
CA PRO A 8 -6.59 -15.00 -3.52
C PRO A 8 -5.66 -13.91 -3.01
N ILE A 9 -4.39 -13.99 -3.42
CA ILE A 9 -3.42 -12.94 -3.20
C ILE A 9 -3.59 -11.98 -4.38
N TYR A 10 -3.98 -10.75 -4.07
CA TYR A 10 -4.07 -9.67 -5.05
C TYR A 10 -2.77 -8.87 -5.05
N HIS A 11 -2.31 -8.52 -6.24
CA HIS A 11 -1.07 -7.78 -6.45
C HIS A 11 -1.40 -6.36 -6.89
N VAL A 12 -0.71 -5.37 -6.34
CA VAL A 12 -0.78 -3.99 -6.81
C VAL A 12 -0.09 -3.91 -8.17
N THR A 13 -0.77 -3.39 -9.19
CA THR A 13 -0.24 -3.23 -10.55
C THR A 13 0.11 -1.78 -10.86
N GLU A 14 -0.57 -0.82 -10.24
CA GLU A 14 -0.36 0.61 -10.45
C GLU A 14 -0.58 1.37 -9.14
N PHE A 15 0.07 2.52 -8.98
CA PHE A 15 -0.19 3.41 -7.85
C PHE A 15 0.10 4.87 -8.19
N GLU A 16 -0.49 5.79 -7.43
CA GLU A 16 -0.23 7.23 -7.48
C GLU A 16 -0.12 7.81 -6.06
N ILE A 17 0.78 8.78 -5.86
CA ILE A 17 0.83 9.58 -4.63
C ILE A 17 -0.20 10.71 -4.77
N VAL A 18 -1.28 10.65 -3.98
CA VAL A 18 -2.43 11.58 -4.12
C VAL A 18 -2.49 12.63 -3.02
N ALA A 19 -1.81 12.40 -1.89
CA ALA A 19 -1.63 13.33 -0.79
C ALA A 19 -0.42 12.89 0.06
N PRO A 20 0.07 13.70 1.02
CA PRO A 20 1.11 13.24 1.96
C PRO A 20 0.73 11.90 2.60
N TYR A 21 1.67 10.95 2.57
CA TYR A 21 1.50 9.59 3.11
C TYR A 21 0.31 8.78 2.56
N THR A 22 -0.31 9.24 1.47
CA THR A 22 -1.53 8.63 0.92
C THR A 22 -1.30 8.17 -0.51
N LEU A 23 -1.58 6.89 -0.77
CA LEU A 23 -1.48 6.29 -2.10
C LEU A 23 -2.86 5.88 -2.60
N TRP A 24 -3.15 6.17 -3.87
CA TRP A 24 -4.12 5.39 -4.62
C TRP A 24 -3.41 4.17 -5.22
N VAL A 25 -4.00 2.99 -5.11
CA VAL A 25 -3.46 1.73 -5.63
C VAL A 25 -4.51 1.02 -6.48
N LYS A 26 -4.07 0.41 -7.58
CA LYS A 26 -4.85 -0.50 -8.41
C LYS A 26 -4.33 -1.93 -8.27
N PHE A 27 -5.24 -2.88 -8.09
CA PHE A 27 -4.91 -4.30 -8.01
C PHE A 27 -5.14 -5.01 -9.36
N ASN A 28 -4.55 -6.20 -9.49
CA ASN A 28 -4.64 -7.06 -10.68
C ASN A 28 -6.05 -7.64 -10.94
N ASP A 29 -7.01 -7.43 -10.04
CA ASP A 29 -8.42 -7.75 -10.22
C ASP A 29 -9.28 -6.52 -10.59
N ASP A 30 -8.62 -5.44 -11.01
CA ASP A 30 -9.19 -4.13 -11.34
C ASP A 30 -9.84 -3.38 -10.16
N THR A 31 -9.71 -3.87 -8.92
CA THR A 31 -10.12 -3.10 -7.75
C THR A 31 -9.13 -1.97 -7.45
N GLU A 32 -9.63 -0.90 -6.84
CA GLU A 32 -8.87 0.31 -6.55
C GLU A 32 -9.10 0.76 -5.10
N GLN A 33 -8.07 1.33 -4.47
CA GLN A 33 -8.19 1.84 -3.10
C GLN A 33 -7.28 3.05 -2.85
N THR A 34 -7.81 4.03 -2.11
CA THR A 34 -6.99 5.10 -1.52
C THR A 34 -6.68 4.77 -0.07
N ILE A 35 -5.39 4.72 0.28
CA ILE A 35 -4.91 4.30 1.59
C ILE A 35 -4.06 5.41 2.19
N ASP A 36 -4.45 5.89 3.38
CA ASP A 36 -3.64 6.76 4.22
C ASP A 36 -2.75 5.91 5.13
N PHE A 37 -1.44 6.02 4.95
CA PHE A 37 -0.44 5.29 5.72
C PHE A 37 -0.03 6.03 7.00
N GLU A 38 -0.31 7.33 7.14
CA GLU A 38 0.15 8.15 8.28
C GLU A 38 -0.12 7.51 9.66
N PRO A 39 -1.30 6.91 9.91
CA PRO A 39 -1.60 6.30 11.21
C PRO A 39 -0.64 5.18 11.62
N ILE A 40 0.00 4.49 10.66
CA ILE A 40 0.88 3.34 10.91
C ILE A 40 2.38 3.67 10.82
N LEU A 41 2.75 4.89 10.42
CA LEU A 41 4.16 5.31 10.29
C LEU A 41 4.78 5.62 11.65
N HIS A 42 4.72 4.69 12.60
CA HIS A 42 5.26 4.85 13.94
C HIS A 42 6.03 3.60 14.37
N GLY A 43 6.70 3.68 15.52
CA GLY A 43 7.55 2.59 16.03
C GLY A 43 8.90 2.50 15.29
N GLU A 44 9.70 1.53 15.69
CA GLU A 44 11.11 1.44 15.27
C GLU A 44 11.28 1.12 13.78
N ILE A 45 10.33 0.40 13.18
CA ILE A 45 10.43 -0.07 11.79
C ILE A 45 9.92 0.98 10.80
N TYR A 46 8.75 1.59 11.06
CA TYR A 46 8.08 2.47 10.09
C TYR A 46 8.30 3.96 10.34
N SER A 47 8.87 4.36 11.48
CA SER A 47 9.17 5.78 11.74
C SER A 47 10.06 6.46 10.69
N PRO A 48 11.02 5.79 10.00
CA PRO A 48 11.78 6.45 8.93
C PRO A 48 10.91 6.93 7.76
N LEU A 49 9.77 6.27 7.50
CA LEU A 49 8.83 6.67 6.44
C LEU A 49 8.06 7.97 6.78
N ARG A 50 8.19 8.52 7.99
CA ARG A 50 7.69 9.87 8.30
C ARG A 50 8.46 10.98 7.59
N ASP A 51 9.66 10.71 7.08
CA ASP A 51 10.27 11.63 6.12
C ASP A 51 9.53 11.48 4.79
N LEU A 52 8.73 12.48 4.43
CA LEU A 52 7.95 12.49 3.19
C LEU A 52 8.84 12.36 1.94
N THR A 53 10.08 12.87 1.98
CA THR A 53 11.04 12.72 0.88
C THR A 53 11.47 11.27 0.71
N PHE A 54 11.56 10.53 1.82
CA PHE A 54 11.86 9.10 1.80
C PHE A 54 10.62 8.29 1.39
N PHE A 55 9.44 8.60 1.95
CA PHE A 55 8.16 7.96 1.57
C PHE A 55 7.88 8.05 0.06
N ASN A 56 8.10 9.23 -0.53
CA ASN A 56 7.86 9.47 -1.96
C ASN A 56 8.82 8.72 -2.90
N GLN A 57 9.78 7.94 -2.37
CA GLN A 57 10.63 7.05 -3.15
C GLN A 57 9.99 5.68 -3.42
N VAL A 58 8.75 5.46 -2.96
CA VAL A 58 7.96 4.24 -3.19
C VAL A 58 8.00 3.78 -4.66
N ARG A 59 8.10 2.47 -4.86
CA ARG A 59 8.10 1.78 -6.16
C ARG A 59 7.42 0.43 -6.02
N LEU A 60 6.90 -0.09 -7.13
CA LEU A 60 6.52 -1.50 -7.23
C LEU A 60 7.77 -2.32 -7.56
N ASP A 61 7.87 -3.51 -6.95
CA ASP A 61 8.93 -4.50 -7.19
C ASP A 61 8.58 -5.49 -8.30
#